data_AF-A0A8G1QR35-F1
#
_entry.id   AF-A0A8G1QR35-F1
#
_cell.length_a   1.000
_cell.length_b   1.000
_cell.length_c   1.000
_cell.angle_alpha   90.00
_cell.angle_beta   90.00
_cell.angle_gamma   90.00
#
_symmetry.space_group_name_H-M   'P 1'
#
loop_
_entity.id
_entity.type
_entity.pdbx_description
1 polymer ?
#
loop_
_entity_poly.entity_id
_entity_poly.type
_entity_poly.pdbx_seq_one_letter_code
_entity_poly.pdbx_strand_id
1 'polypeptide(L)'
;MSYDNAATRAGFTSSFGRFRTTRGGNERVDSFSLRKLFLPKLSREGQKILRDRTDFVRSQLQHYGVPFEEDQLSGNGTQLMKKVLQEGKCDNVPVHILALEEQLHQEWIAASDIEVLSPNPEWVIKKFFIRAGEPDPYQTRTSTVVGISFPRYSEYRPGRLREAADQTIFLGWDKSTVREAAKEHANNEMTEIQAREQKREKERAKMHADYLAALERMKGAAGRNKSPVGSYIVDCEDIEGGWPSLAWDMVLEILDTQQKGKFHATFNFGVVIGVMVISEEHITETDEEEIGDDHEKIGKGTKRKKIARKQSRPSKKAKGERTSEPYMYRLKLRCCETGEGQIFFEPEYGTIKFSDENFAAFTAEAVFPCVGSGITFTARKVSDNPCPSGEEWEDYSEEAYEYARVSRWH
;
A
#
# COMPACT_ATOMS: atom_id res chain seq x y z
N MET A 1 -18.10 11.76 -6.73
CA MET A 1 -18.29 12.63 -5.56
C MET A 1 -19.62 13.31 -5.73
N SER A 2 -20.54 13.13 -4.78
CA SER A 2 -21.88 13.72 -4.87
C SER A 2 -21.80 15.24 -4.74
N TYR A 3 -22.53 15.97 -5.58
CA TYR A 3 -22.59 17.44 -5.59
C TYR A 3 -23.54 17.99 -4.51
N ASP A 4 -23.90 17.17 -3.52
CA ASP A 4 -25.07 17.37 -2.65
C ASP A 4 -25.01 18.63 -1.78
N ASN A 5 -23.84 19.27 -1.65
CA ASN A 5 -23.66 20.46 -0.82
C ASN A 5 -23.42 21.76 -1.61
N ALA A 6 -23.61 21.77 -2.94
CA ALA A 6 -23.34 22.97 -3.75
C ALA A 6 -24.30 24.13 -3.41
N ALA A 7 -23.76 25.34 -3.19
CA ALA A 7 -24.56 26.54 -2.93
C ALA A 7 -24.93 27.21 -4.26
N THR A 8 -26.22 27.43 -4.53
CA THR A 8 -26.71 27.95 -5.83
C THR A 8 -27.62 29.16 -5.66
N ARG A 9 -27.33 30.26 -6.36
CA ARG A 9 -28.14 31.50 -6.36
C ARG A 9 -27.87 32.34 -7.60
N ALA A 10 -28.90 33.03 -8.10
CA ALA A 10 -28.81 33.98 -9.22
C ALA A 10 -28.09 33.44 -10.48
N GLY A 11 -28.29 32.15 -10.80
CA GLY A 11 -27.68 31.53 -11.97
C GLY A 11 -26.20 31.15 -11.79
N PHE A 12 -25.69 31.16 -10.56
CA PHE A 12 -24.35 30.71 -10.20
C PHE A 12 -24.40 29.62 -9.14
N THR A 13 -23.36 28.78 -9.12
CA THR A 13 -23.16 27.69 -8.17
C THR A 13 -21.72 27.71 -7.66
N SER A 14 -21.55 27.51 -6.35
CA SER A 14 -20.25 27.35 -5.69
C SER A 14 -20.11 25.95 -5.12
N SER A 15 -19.01 25.27 -5.46
CA SER A 15 -18.64 23.98 -4.88
C SER A 15 -17.14 23.74 -5.05
N PHE A 16 -16.49 23.08 -4.09
CA PHE A 16 -15.05 22.75 -4.12
C PHE A 16 -14.17 23.97 -4.42
N GLY A 17 -14.51 25.13 -3.85
CA GLY A 17 -13.80 26.40 -4.09
C GLY A 17 -13.95 26.98 -5.50
N ARG A 18 -14.89 26.47 -6.32
CA ARG A 18 -15.10 26.91 -7.70
C ARG A 18 -16.44 27.63 -7.85
N PHE A 19 -16.41 28.80 -8.47
CA PHE A 19 -17.58 29.61 -8.79
C PHE A 19 -17.94 29.48 -10.28
N ARG A 20 -19.09 28.88 -10.56
CA ARG A 20 -19.51 28.48 -11.90
C ARG A 20 -20.90 29.01 -12.23
N THR A 21 -21.21 29.18 -13.51
CA THR A 21 -22.60 29.39 -13.93
C THR A 21 -23.38 28.09 -13.83
N THR A 22 -24.65 28.16 -13.42
CA THR A 22 -25.54 26.98 -13.36
C THR A 22 -25.72 26.36 -14.75
N ARG A 23 -25.84 27.22 -15.77
CA ARG A 23 -25.87 26.83 -17.18
C ARG A 23 -24.44 26.59 -17.68
N GLY A 24 -24.15 25.39 -18.16
CA GLY A 24 -22.87 25.02 -18.76
C GLY A 24 -21.70 24.80 -17.80
N GLY A 25 -21.83 25.12 -16.51
CA GLY A 25 -20.83 24.82 -15.49
C GLY A 25 -19.47 25.51 -15.70
N ASN A 26 -19.43 26.65 -16.39
CA ASN A 26 -18.18 27.32 -16.75
C ASN A 26 -17.72 28.28 -15.64
N GLU A 27 -16.42 28.25 -15.38
CA GLU A 27 -15.72 29.22 -14.53
C GLU A 27 -15.38 30.49 -15.32
N ARG A 28 -15.19 31.59 -14.60
CA ARG A 28 -14.74 32.86 -15.18
C ARG A 28 -13.34 32.70 -15.75
N VAL A 29 -13.13 33.19 -16.98
CA VAL A 29 -11.80 33.36 -17.59
C VAL A 29 -11.46 34.84 -17.53
N ASP A 30 -10.24 35.19 -17.13
CA ASP A 30 -9.81 36.57 -17.01
C ASP A 30 -9.78 37.31 -18.37
N SER A 31 -9.85 38.65 -18.32
CA SER A 31 -9.96 39.50 -19.52
C SER A 31 -8.78 39.28 -20.48
N PHE A 32 -7.57 39.15 -19.96
CA PHE A 32 -6.37 38.99 -20.79
C PHE A 32 -6.42 37.67 -21.57
N SER A 33 -6.75 36.57 -20.87
CA SER A 33 -6.96 35.26 -21.49
C SER A 33 -8.09 35.29 -22.52
N LEU A 34 -9.23 35.92 -22.21
CA LEU A 34 -10.33 36.07 -23.17
C LEU A 34 -9.91 36.83 -24.42
N ARG A 35 -9.16 37.92 -24.26
CA ARG A 35 -8.62 38.69 -25.40
C ARG A 35 -7.67 37.84 -26.25
N LYS A 36 -6.78 37.05 -25.64
CA LYS A 36 -5.89 36.12 -26.35
C LYS A 36 -6.66 35.03 -27.12
N LEU A 37 -7.79 34.59 -26.58
CA LEU A 37 -8.63 33.56 -27.22
C LEU A 37 -9.42 34.11 -28.41
N PHE A 38 -9.94 35.33 -28.34
CA PHE A 38 -10.90 35.86 -29.33
C PHE A 38 -10.34 36.94 -30.25
N LEU A 39 -9.30 37.69 -29.84
CA LEU A 39 -8.78 38.85 -30.57
C LEU A 39 -7.33 38.63 -31.08
N PRO A 40 -6.99 39.19 -32.25
CA PRO A 40 -7.90 39.81 -33.23
C PRO A 40 -8.76 38.78 -33.98
N LYS A 41 -8.31 37.52 -33.99
CA LYS A 41 -9.04 36.37 -34.54
C LYS A 41 -9.14 35.27 -33.49
N LEU A 42 -10.17 34.44 -33.63
CA LEU A 42 -10.39 33.30 -32.73
C LEU A 42 -9.20 32.34 -32.85
N SER A 43 -8.54 32.06 -31.73
CA SER A 43 -7.39 31.16 -31.66
C SER A 43 -7.84 29.70 -31.79
N ARG A 44 -6.90 28.79 -32.06
CA ARG A 44 -7.19 27.33 -32.07
C ARG A 44 -7.70 26.85 -30.71
N GLU A 45 -7.16 27.39 -29.63
CA GLU A 45 -7.60 27.11 -28.28
C GLU A 45 -9.02 27.64 -28.03
N GLY A 46 -9.33 28.85 -28.49
CA GLY A 46 -10.69 29.41 -28.43
C GLY A 46 -11.69 28.58 -29.24
N GLN A 47 -11.31 28.11 -30.43
CA GLN A 47 -12.13 27.18 -31.23
C GLN A 47 -12.41 25.88 -30.49
N LYS A 48 -11.38 25.30 -29.86
CA LYS A 48 -11.51 24.08 -29.05
C LYS A 48 -12.48 24.31 -27.88
N ILE A 49 -12.30 25.39 -27.13
CA ILE A 49 -13.18 25.73 -25.99
C ILE A 49 -14.64 25.88 -26.43
N LEU A 50 -14.91 26.61 -27.53
CA LEU A 50 -16.28 26.81 -28.02
C LEU A 50 -16.93 25.53 -28.55
N ARG A 51 -16.13 24.60 -29.08
CA ARG A 51 -16.63 23.28 -29.51
C ARG A 51 -16.92 22.39 -28.31
N ASP A 52 -16.03 22.38 -27.34
CA ASP A 52 -16.11 21.48 -26.18
C ASP A 52 -17.10 22.03 -25.12
N ARG A 53 -17.41 23.33 -25.14
CA ARG A 53 -18.28 24.02 -24.17
C ARG A 53 -19.25 24.99 -24.86
N THR A 54 -20.43 24.48 -25.19
CA THR A 54 -21.46 25.19 -25.99
C THR A 54 -21.98 26.47 -25.34
N ASP A 55 -22.01 26.54 -24.00
CA ASP A 55 -22.47 27.71 -23.24
C ASP A 55 -21.34 28.65 -22.81
N PHE A 56 -20.10 28.43 -23.27
CA PHE A 56 -18.94 29.20 -22.79
C PHE A 56 -19.13 30.71 -22.90
N VAL A 57 -19.55 31.23 -24.07
CA VAL A 57 -19.74 32.68 -24.27
C VAL A 57 -20.81 33.22 -23.33
N ARG A 58 -21.96 32.54 -23.21
CA ARG A 58 -23.04 32.93 -22.28
C ARG A 58 -22.51 33.03 -20.86
N SER A 59 -21.77 32.02 -20.42
CA SER A 59 -21.22 31.99 -19.08
C SER A 59 -20.24 33.13 -18.83
N GLN A 60 -19.36 33.45 -19.78
CA GLN A 60 -18.45 34.57 -19.63
C GLN A 60 -19.20 35.90 -19.56
N LEU A 61 -20.16 36.14 -20.46
CA LEU A 61 -20.99 37.34 -20.41
C LEU A 61 -21.72 37.49 -19.07
N GLN A 62 -22.22 36.38 -18.51
CA GLN A 62 -22.86 36.36 -17.20
C GLN A 62 -21.86 36.69 -16.07
N HIS A 63 -20.67 36.10 -16.04
CA HIS A 63 -19.61 36.41 -15.06
C HIS A 63 -19.19 37.88 -15.10
N TYR A 64 -19.20 38.50 -16.28
CA TYR A 64 -18.89 39.92 -16.44
C TYR A 64 -20.11 40.85 -16.34
N GLY A 65 -21.30 40.30 -16.04
CA GLY A 65 -22.55 41.06 -15.94
C GLY A 65 -22.90 41.83 -17.22
N VAL A 66 -22.50 41.32 -18.38
CA VAL A 66 -22.78 41.93 -19.68
C VAL A 66 -24.16 41.48 -20.13
N PRO A 67 -25.16 42.38 -20.22
CA PRO A 67 -26.48 42.01 -20.71
C PRO A 67 -26.40 41.70 -22.21
N PHE A 68 -27.12 40.65 -22.63
CA PHE A 68 -27.27 40.28 -24.02
C PHE A 68 -28.67 39.67 -24.23
N GLU A 69 -29.17 39.81 -25.46
CA GLU A 69 -30.38 39.11 -25.90
C GLU A 69 -29.98 37.81 -26.62
N GLU A 70 -30.77 36.74 -26.49
CA GLU A 70 -30.41 35.43 -27.06
C GLU A 70 -30.35 35.45 -28.60
N ASP A 71 -31.05 36.38 -29.26
CA ASP A 71 -30.97 36.60 -30.71
C ASP A 71 -29.62 37.19 -31.18
N GLN A 72 -28.90 37.89 -30.29
CA GLN A 72 -27.55 38.40 -30.56
C GLN A 72 -26.49 37.29 -30.55
N LEU A 73 -26.79 36.16 -29.92
CA LEU A 73 -25.94 34.97 -29.92
C LEU A 73 -26.16 34.14 -31.19
N SER A 74 -25.68 34.67 -32.32
CA SER A 74 -25.61 33.89 -33.56
C SER A 74 -24.48 32.84 -33.49
N GLY A 75 -24.78 31.60 -33.86
CA GLY A 75 -23.83 30.48 -33.84
C GLY A 75 -23.31 30.17 -32.44
N ASN A 76 -21.98 30.22 -32.25
CA ASN A 76 -21.31 29.98 -30.97
C ASN A 76 -21.01 31.29 -30.19
N GLY A 77 -21.60 32.42 -30.58
CA GLY A 77 -21.42 33.71 -29.89
C GLY A 77 -20.07 34.40 -30.13
N THR A 78 -19.21 33.89 -31.04
CA THR A 78 -17.87 34.44 -31.29
C THR A 78 -17.89 35.93 -31.62
N GLN A 79 -18.79 36.38 -32.51
CA GLN A 79 -18.83 37.77 -32.95
C GLN A 79 -19.25 38.70 -31.81
N LEU A 80 -20.25 38.29 -31.02
CA LEU A 80 -20.67 39.03 -29.82
C LEU A 80 -19.52 39.14 -28.82
N MET A 81 -18.83 38.03 -28.54
CA MET A 81 -17.71 38.02 -27.60
C MET A 81 -16.56 38.94 -28.06
N LYS A 82 -16.20 38.92 -29.35
CA LYS A 82 -15.21 39.84 -29.91
C LYS A 82 -15.60 41.30 -29.71
N LYS A 83 -16.85 41.65 -30.02
CA LYS A 83 -17.37 43.01 -29.88
C LYS A 83 -17.30 43.47 -28.43
N VAL A 84 -17.79 42.66 -27.49
CA VAL A 84 -17.79 42.95 -26.04
C VAL A 84 -16.36 43.14 -25.52
N LEU A 85 -15.41 42.32 -25.95
CA LEU A 85 -14.00 42.47 -25.58
C LEU A 85 -13.36 43.72 -26.18
N GLN A 86 -13.66 44.07 -27.44
CA GLN A 86 -13.18 45.31 -28.05
C GLN A 86 -13.71 46.56 -27.34
N GLU A 87 -14.95 46.51 -26.86
CA GLU A 87 -15.59 47.57 -26.07
C GLU A 87 -15.12 47.62 -24.61
N GLY A 88 -14.26 46.69 -24.16
CA GLY A 88 -13.74 46.66 -22.79
C GLY A 88 -14.75 46.20 -21.72
N LYS A 89 -15.90 45.67 -22.13
CA LYS A 89 -16.99 45.27 -21.23
C LYS A 89 -16.66 44.07 -20.34
N CYS A 90 -15.59 43.33 -20.64
CA CYS A 90 -15.08 42.24 -19.80
C CYS A 90 -13.77 42.60 -19.10
N ASP A 91 -13.40 43.89 -19.02
CA ASP A 91 -12.15 44.28 -18.35
C ASP A 91 -12.23 44.21 -16.82
N ASN A 92 -13.43 44.40 -16.26
CA ASN A 92 -13.67 44.33 -14.82
C ASN A 92 -14.90 43.48 -14.54
N VAL A 93 -14.85 42.72 -13.45
CA VAL A 93 -16.00 41.97 -12.94
C VAL A 93 -16.84 42.92 -12.07
N PRO A 94 -18.17 42.98 -12.27
CA PRO A 94 -19.02 43.80 -11.43
C PRO A 94 -18.92 43.41 -9.94
N VAL A 95 -18.90 44.43 -9.06
CA VAL A 95 -18.76 44.24 -7.60
C VAL A 95 -19.81 43.28 -7.03
N HIS A 96 -21.04 43.33 -7.55
CA HIS A 96 -22.11 42.45 -7.08
C HIS A 96 -21.88 40.96 -7.43
N ILE A 97 -21.19 40.66 -8.53
CA ILE A 97 -20.80 39.27 -8.88
C ILE A 97 -19.70 38.79 -7.96
N LEU A 98 -18.70 39.63 -7.65
CA LEU A 98 -17.64 39.30 -6.68
C LEU A 98 -18.22 39.06 -5.28
N ALA A 99 -19.19 39.88 -4.85
CA ALA A 99 -19.89 39.68 -3.59
C ALA A 99 -20.70 38.38 -3.57
N LEU A 100 -21.36 38.03 -4.69
CA LEU A 100 -22.09 36.77 -4.83
C LEU A 100 -21.15 35.54 -4.81
N GLU A 101 -19.99 35.65 -5.46
CA GLU A 101 -18.93 34.63 -5.46
C GLU A 101 -18.47 34.31 -4.03
N GLU A 102 -18.15 35.35 -3.24
CA GLU A 102 -17.74 35.18 -1.84
C GLU A 102 -18.87 34.62 -0.97
N GLN A 103 -20.10 35.13 -1.12
CA GLN A 103 -21.24 34.64 -0.32
C GLN A 103 -21.54 33.17 -0.59
N LEU A 104 -21.60 32.75 -1.86
CA LEU A 104 -21.86 31.35 -2.20
C LEU A 104 -20.72 30.43 -1.76
N HIS A 105 -19.47 30.91 -1.80
CA HIS A 105 -18.34 30.17 -1.24
C HIS A 105 -18.47 29.96 0.28
N GLN A 106 -18.86 31.00 1.02
CA GLN A 106 -19.09 30.92 2.46
C GLN A 106 -20.25 29.99 2.81
N GLU A 107 -21.37 30.07 2.07
CA GLU A 107 -22.52 29.17 2.22
C GLU A 107 -22.12 27.70 1.97
N TRP A 108 -21.35 27.45 0.91
CA TRP A 108 -20.84 26.11 0.59
C TRP A 108 -19.93 25.57 1.71
N ILE A 109 -18.97 26.37 2.20
CA ILE A 109 -18.12 25.98 3.34
C ILE A 109 -18.97 25.68 4.57
N ALA A 110 -19.95 26.54 4.89
CA ALA A 110 -20.81 26.36 6.05
C ALA A 110 -21.60 25.04 5.97
N ALA A 111 -22.12 24.69 4.79
CA ALA A 111 -22.88 23.47 4.55
C ALA A 111 -22.02 22.19 4.40
N SER A 112 -20.73 22.31 4.09
CA SER A 112 -19.88 21.14 3.76
C SER A 112 -19.34 20.38 4.97
N ASP A 113 -19.32 19.05 4.90
CA ASP A 113 -18.72 18.21 5.94
C ASP A 113 -17.20 18.33 6.03
N ILE A 114 -16.63 17.95 7.17
CA ILE A 114 -15.20 18.12 7.43
C ILE A 114 -14.34 17.30 6.48
N GLU A 115 -14.81 16.13 6.05
CA GLU A 115 -14.12 15.26 5.09
C GLU A 115 -14.03 15.89 3.70
N VAL A 116 -15.03 16.69 3.32
CA VAL A 116 -15.02 17.45 2.05
C VAL A 116 -14.04 18.62 2.11
N LEU A 117 -13.87 19.19 3.30
CA LEU A 117 -12.99 20.34 3.53
C LEU A 117 -11.55 19.94 3.85
N SER A 118 -11.30 18.73 4.36
CA SER A 118 -9.99 18.27 4.82
C SER A 118 -8.86 18.38 3.79
N PRO A 119 -9.08 18.25 2.45
CA PRO A 119 -8.03 18.47 1.47
C PRO A 119 -7.50 19.92 1.43
N ASN A 120 -8.26 20.89 1.98
CA ASN A 120 -7.85 22.28 2.07
C ASN A 120 -8.09 22.82 3.50
N PRO A 121 -7.05 22.81 4.36
CA PRO A 121 -7.17 23.22 5.75
C PRO A 121 -7.65 24.66 5.95
N GLU A 122 -7.40 25.55 4.98
CA GLU A 122 -7.92 26.92 5.04
C GLU A 122 -9.45 26.96 5.05
N TRP A 123 -10.12 26.01 4.37
CA TRP A 123 -11.58 25.93 4.40
C TRP A 123 -12.11 25.46 5.75
N VAL A 124 -11.40 24.53 6.40
CA VAL A 124 -11.73 24.13 7.77
C VAL A 124 -11.55 25.29 8.74
N ILE A 125 -10.46 26.06 8.60
CA ILE A 125 -10.24 27.29 9.36
C ILE A 125 -11.38 28.29 9.11
N LYS A 126 -11.76 28.53 7.85
CA LYS A 126 -12.88 29.40 7.48
C LYS A 126 -14.22 28.92 8.05
N LYS A 127 -14.43 27.60 8.19
CA LYS A 127 -15.67 27.02 8.74
C LYS A 127 -15.78 27.15 10.25
N PHE A 128 -14.69 27.03 10.99
CA PHE A 128 -14.79 26.91 12.45
C PHE A 128 -14.19 28.10 13.21
N PHE A 129 -13.27 28.86 12.60
CA PHE A 129 -12.48 29.87 13.30
C PHE A 129 -12.63 31.29 12.74
N ILE A 130 -13.12 31.46 11.51
CA ILE A 130 -13.31 32.79 10.89
C ILE A 130 -14.80 33.12 10.79
N ARG A 131 -15.19 34.35 11.13
CA ARG A 131 -16.53 34.90 10.93
C ARG A 131 -16.43 36.24 10.21
N ALA A 132 -17.14 36.39 9.08
CA ALA A 132 -17.14 37.62 8.28
C ALA A 132 -15.74 38.13 7.88
N GLY A 133 -14.79 37.21 7.63
CA GLY A 133 -13.42 37.54 7.22
C GLY A 133 -12.45 37.80 8.37
N GLU A 134 -12.90 37.81 9.62
CA GLU A 134 -12.06 38.00 10.81
C GLU A 134 -12.10 36.77 11.73
N PRO A 135 -11.08 36.52 12.57
CA PRO A 135 -11.15 35.47 13.58
C PRO A 135 -12.38 35.68 14.46
N ASP A 136 -13.20 34.64 14.69
CA ASP A 136 -14.41 34.74 15.51
C ASP A 136 -14.04 35.00 16.98
N PRO A 137 -14.12 36.26 17.46
CA PRO A 137 -13.53 36.64 18.73
C PRO A 137 -14.34 36.09 19.92
N TYR A 138 -15.57 35.67 19.66
CA TYR A 138 -16.49 35.13 20.66
C TYR A 138 -16.53 33.60 20.64
N GLN A 139 -15.74 32.94 19.78
CA GLN A 139 -15.67 31.47 19.67
C GLN A 139 -17.05 30.82 19.48
N THR A 140 -17.99 31.56 18.88
CA THR A 140 -19.38 31.14 18.70
C THR A 140 -19.55 30.02 17.70
N ARG A 141 -18.62 29.89 16.75
CA ARG A 141 -18.64 28.83 15.74
C ARG A 141 -18.12 27.50 16.28
N THR A 142 -17.12 27.52 17.16
CA THR A 142 -16.54 26.31 17.76
C THR A 142 -15.81 26.66 19.04
N SER A 143 -16.17 25.95 20.12
CA SER A 143 -15.49 25.99 21.42
C SER A 143 -14.58 24.78 21.67
N THR A 144 -14.59 23.80 20.77
CA THR A 144 -13.87 22.53 20.89
C THR A 144 -12.68 22.43 19.93
N VAL A 145 -11.78 21.48 20.19
CA VAL A 145 -10.69 21.15 19.26
C VAL A 145 -11.27 20.38 18.07
N VAL A 146 -10.81 20.72 16.88
CA VAL A 146 -11.18 20.11 15.60
C VAL A 146 -10.00 19.29 15.09
N GLY A 147 -10.17 17.97 14.97
CA GLY A 147 -9.20 17.08 14.32
C GLY A 147 -9.46 16.98 12.81
N ILE A 148 -8.43 17.15 11.99
CA ILE A 148 -8.48 17.03 10.53
C ILE A 148 -7.55 15.91 10.11
N SER A 149 -8.12 14.79 9.66
CA SER A 149 -7.33 13.67 9.14
C SER A 149 -7.03 13.85 7.65
N PHE A 150 -5.78 13.58 7.27
CA PHE A 150 -5.30 13.64 5.90
C PHE A 150 -5.07 12.24 5.35
N PRO A 151 -5.29 12.01 4.05
CA PRO A 151 -4.82 10.81 3.38
C PRO A 151 -3.30 10.65 3.54
N ARG A 152 -2.82 9.41 3.66
CA ARG A 152 -1.40 9.03 3.78
C ARG A 152 -0.46 9.70 2.76
N TYR A 153 -0.98 10.06 1.59
CA TYR A 153 -0.22 10.63 0.47
C TYR A 153 -0.54 12.11 0.19
N SER A 154 -1.13 12.83 1.14
CA SER A 154 -1.40 14.26 0.98
C SER A 154 -0.09 15.05 0.86
N GLU A 155 0.07 15.81 -0.23
CA GLU A 155 1.20 16.74 -0.43
C GLU A 155 1.18 17.91 0.57
N TYR A 156 0.06 18.09 1.29
CA TYR A 156 -0.07 19.07 2.36
C TYR A 156 0.77 18.62 3.57
N ARG A 157 2.09 18.86 3.49
CA ARG A 157 3.06 18.42 4.49
C ARG A 157 2.67 18.91 5.91
N PRO A 158 2.67 18.02 6.91
CA PRO A 158 2.45 18.36 8.33
C PRO A 158 3.37 19.47 8.88
N GLY A 159 4.53 19.69 8.26
CA GLY A 159 5.55 20.63 8.73
C GLY A 159 5.19 22.13 8.69
N ARG A 160 4.02 22.53 8.18
CA ARG A 160 3.57 23.94 8.17
C ARG A 160 2.50 24.28 9.21
N LEU A 161 1.98 23.31 9.96
CA LEU A 161 0.94 23.52 10.97
C LEU A 161 1.43 23.05 12.35
N ARG A 162 1.09 23.81 13.40
CA ARG A 162 1.58 23.54 14.76
C ARG A 162 0.85 22.34 15.36
N GLU A 163 1.63 21.43 15.97
CA GLU A 163 1.18 20.25 16.73
C GLU A 163 0.38 19.22 15.89
N ALA A 164 1.06 18.63 14.90
CA ALA A 164 0.55 17.45 14.19
C ALA A 164 0.91 16.16 14.97
N ALA A 165 -0.04 15.22 15.03
CA ALA A 165 0.20 13.83 15.37
C ALA A 165 -0.06 12.99 14.11
N ASP A 166 1.01 12.42 13.54
CA ASP A 166 1.00 11.58 12.33
C ASP A 166 0.24 12.18 11.13
N GLN A 167 -1.04 11.81 10.96
CA GLN A 167 -1.93 12.20 9.86
C GLN A 167 -3.10 13.10 10.27
N THR A 168 -3.21 13.48 11.55
CA THR A 168 -4.30 14.32 12.05
C THR A 168 -3.75 15.65 12.58
N ILE A 169 -4.31 16.75 12.09
CA ILE A 169 -4.02 18.10 12.58
C ILE A 169 -5.12 18.54 13.53
N PHE A 170 -4.74 18.99 14.72
CA PHE A 170 -5.67 19.51 15.72
C PHE A 170 -5.67 21.03 15.71
N LEU A 171 -6.84 21.63 15.54
CA LEU A 171 -7.05 23.07 15.56
C LEU A 171 -7.96 23.46 16.71
N GLY A 172 -7.60 24.51 17.44
CA GLY A 172 -8.40 25.00 18.58
C GLY A 172 -7.90 26.36 19.05
N TRP A 173 -8.72 27.05 19.84
CA TRP A 173 -8.39 28.37 20.38
C TRP A 173 -7.37 28.32 21.51
N ASP A 174 -7.48 27.31 22.37
CA ASP A 174 -6.60 27.13 23.52
C ASP A 174 -5.51 26.11 23.21
N LYS A 175 -4.25 26.53 23.39
CA LYS A 175 -3.09 25.70 23.11
C LYS A 175 -3.03 24.46 24.01
N SER A 176 -3.42 24.57 25.29
CA SER A 176 -3.36 23.44 26.21
C SER A 176 -4.40 22.38 25.84
N THR A 177 -5.62 22.79 25.48
CA THR A 177 -6.67 21.88 25.02
C THR A 177 -6.29 21.20 23.70
N VAL A 178 -5.68 21.93 22.75
CA VAL A 178 -5.19 21.33 21.49
C VAL A 178 -4.14 20.26 21.76
N ARG A 179 -3.17 20.56 22.63
CA ARG A 179 -2.10 19.61 22.98
C ARG A 179 -2.63 18.38 23.69
N GLU A 180 -3.62 18.55 24.58
CA GLU A 180 -4.28 17.44 25.27
C GLU A 180 -5.02 16.54 24.28
N ALA A 181 -5.81 17.11 23.36
CA ALA A 181 -6.52 16.36 22.33
C ALA A 181 -5.56 15.60 21.40
N ALA A 182 -4.45 16.23 20.98
CA ALA A 182 -3.44 15.57 20.16
C ALA A 182 -2.78 14.39 20.91
N LYS A 183 -2.51 14.55 22.20
CA LYS A 183 -1.95 13.49 23.04
C LYS A 183 -2.94 12.35 23.26
N GLU A 184 -4.21 12.67 23.52
CA GLU A 184 -5.26 11.67 23.68
C GLU A 184 -5.44 10.85 22.40
N HIS A 185 -5.46 11.50 21.23
CA HIS A 185 -5.52 10.79 19.96
C HIS A 185 -4.33 9.86 19.77
N ALA A 186 -3.10 10.34 19.99
CA ALA A 186 -1.90 9.51 19.88
C ALA A 186 -1.94 8.31 20.84
N ASN A 187 -2.42 8.49 22.07
CA ASN A 187 -2.61 7.40 23.01
C ASN A 187 -3.67 6.40 22.52
N ASN A 188 -4.81 6.89 22.04
CA ASN A 188 -5.89 6.04 21.55
C ASN A 188 -5.42 5.21 20.33
N GLU A 189 -4.71 5.83 19.39
CA GLU A 189 -4.12 5.17 18.23
C GLU A 189 -3.10 4.11 18.64
N MET A 190 -2.20 4.42 19.58
CA MET A 190 -1.27 3.45 20.15
C MET A 190 -2.00 2.28 20.82
N THR A 191 -3.08 2.54 21.58
CA THR A 191 -3.87 1.47 22.20
C THR A 191 -4.61 0.61 21.17
N GLU A 192 -5.08 1.20 20.07
CA GLU A 192 -5.72 0.44 18.99
C GLU A 192 -4.70 -0.46 18.28
N ILE A 193 -3.51 0.07 17.99
CA ILE A 193 -2.41 -0.70 17.39
C ILE A 193 -2.05 -1.88 18.29
N GLN A 194 -1.81 -1.63 19.58
CA GLN A 194 -1.52 -2.69 20.56
C GLN A 194 -2.66 -3.72 20.66
N ALA A 195 -3.91 -3.28 20.68
CA ALA A 195 -5.05 -4.19 20.72
C ALA A 195 -5.14 -5.05 19.44
N ARG A 196 -4.82 -4.47 18.28
CA ARG A 196 -4.78 -5.18 16.99
C ARG A 196 -3.65 -6.21 16.96
N GLU A 197 -2.45 -5.86 17.44
CA GLU A 197 -1.30 -6.76 17.57
C GLU A 197 -1.58 -7.91 18.56
N GLN A 198 -2.14 -7.60 19.73
CA GLN A 198 -2.53 -8.62 20.71
C GLN A 198 -3.58 -9.58 20.14
N LYS A 199 -4.56 -9.06 19.38
CA LYS A 199 -5.56 -9.88 18.71
C LYS A 199 -4.90 -10.81 17.68
N ARG A 200 -4.01 -10.27 16.84
CA ARG A 200 -3.23 -11.04 15.85
C ARG A 200 -2.44 -12.16 16.53
N GLU A 201 -1.67 -11.86 17.57
CA GLU A 201 -0.88 -12.88 18.26
C GLU A 201 -1.77 -13.92 18.96
N LYS A 202 -2.91 -13.52 19.52
CA LYS A 202 -3.88 -14.48 20.08
C LYS A 202 -4.42 -15.45 19.03
N GLU A 203 -4.71 -14.98 17.83
CA GLU A 203 -5.16 -15.82 16.71
C GLU A 203 -4.04 -16.75 16.23
N ARG A 204 -2.82 -16.23 16.06
CA ARG A 204 -1.61 -16.99 15.69
C ARG A 204 -1.25 -18.07 16.71
N ALA A 205 -1.22 -17.71 17.99
CA ALA A 205 -0.99 -18.64 19.08
C ALA A 205 -2.07 -19.74 19.14
N LYS A 206 -3.34 -19.39 18.87
CA LYS A 206 -4.42 -20.36 18.78
C LYS A 206 -4.20 -21.34 17.63
N MET A 207 -3.85 -20.87 16.43
CA MET A 207 -3.56 -21.76 15.28
C MET A 207 -2.46 -22.78 15.61
N HIS A 208 -1.37 -22.33 16.22
CA HIS A 208 -0.28 -23.21 16.63
C HIS A 208 -0.70 -24.18 17.75
N ALA A 209 -1.46 -23.70 18.75
CA ALA A 209 -1.97 -24.55 19.82
C ALA A 209 -2.95 -25.63 19.30
N ASP A 210 -3.83 -25.27 18.37
CA ASP A 210 -4.75 -26.19 17.71
C ASP A 210 -3.97 -27.26 16.90
N TYR A 211 -2.89 -26.86 16.21
CA TYR A 211 -1.96 -27.78 15.55
C TYR A 211 -1.32 -28.77 16.53
N LEU A 212 -0.73 -28.27 17.63
CA LEU A 212 -0.11 -29.12 18.65
C LEU A 212 -1.13 -30.08 19.28
N ALA A 213 -2.35 -29.62 19.57
CA ALA A 213 -3.42 -30.46 20.11
C ALA A 213 -3.84 -31.56 19.11
N ALA A 214 -3.89 -31.25 17.82
CA ALA A 214 -4.14 -32.24 16.77
C ALA A 214 -3.01 -33.28 16.70
N LEU A 215 -1.76 -32.85 16.82
CA LEU A 215 -0.58 -33.71 16.86
C LEU A 215 -0.65 -34.70 18.03
N GLU A 216 -1.00 -34.23 19.23
CA GLU A 216 -1.15 -35.08 20.43
C GLU A 216 -2.24 -36.13 20.28
N ARG A 217 -3.40 -35.77 19.72
CA ARG A 217 -4.52 -36.70 19.48
C ARG A 217 -4.14 -37.85 18.53
N MET A 218 -3.17 -37.62 17.65
CA MET A 218 -2.74 -38.60 16.66
C MET A 218 -1.61 -39.53 17.15
N LYS A 219 -1.05 -39.34 18.35
CA LYS A 219 0.07 -40.14 18.88
C LYS A 219 -0.19 -41.65 19.01
N GLY A 220 -1.44 -42.11 18.81
CA GLY A 220 -1.81 -43.54 18.78
C GLY A 220 -2.06 -44.13 17.38
N ALA A 221 -2.12 -43.31 16.33
CA ALA A 221 -2.25 -43.79 14.94
C ALA A 221 -0.84 -44.05 14.39
N ALA A 222 -0.64 -45.18 13.73
CA ALA A 222 0.67 -45.59 13.22
C ALA A 222 1.28 -44.51 12.31
N GLY A 223 2.35 -43.86 12.81
CA GLY A 223 3.41 -43.20 12.05
C GLY A 223 2.99 -42.11 11.08
N ARG A 224 2.66 -40.91 11.59
CA ARG A 224 2.86 -39.71 10.77
C ARG A 224 4.37 -39.54 10.56
N ASN A 225 4.81 -39.44 9.31
CA ASN A 225 6.21 -39.16 9.00
C ASN A 225 6.55 -37.77 9.57
N LYS A 226 7.40 -37.74 10.61
CA LYS A 226 7.93 -36.49 11.16
C LYS A 226 8.71 -35.80 10.05
N SER A 227 8.23 -34.64 9.63
CA SER A 227 8.76 -33.93 8.47
C SER A 227 8.63 -32.42 8.68
N PRO A 228 9.61 -31.62 8.22
CA PRO A 228 9.52 -30.17 8.21
C PRO A 228 8.45 -29.64 7.24
N VAL A 229 7.91 -30.46 6.35
CA VAL A 229 6.86 -30.08 5.38
C VAL A 229 5.61 -29.56 6.07
N GLY A 230 5.13 -28.39 5.64
CA GLY A 230 3.92 -27.76 6.17
C GLY A 230 3.94 -26.23 6.08
N SER A 231 2.89 -25.62 6.63
CA SER A 231 2.72 -24.17 6.71
C SER A 231 3.17 -23.64 8.05
N TYR A 232 3.93 -22.55 8.02
CA TYR A 232 4.48 -21.88 9.20
C TYR A 232 4.11 -20.41 9.20
N ILE A 233 3.74 -19.93 10.38
CA ILE A 233 3.68 -18.50 10.67
C ILE A 233 5.06 -18.05 11.14
N VAL A 234 5.53 -16.91 10.64
CA VAL A 234 6.89 -16.40 10.90
C VAL A 234 6.85 -15.11 11.69
N ASP A 235 7.75 -14.97 12.67
CA ASP A 235 7.99 -13.77 13.47
C ASP A 235 9.45 -13.32 13.25
N CYS A 236 9.67 -12.05 12.89
CA CYS A 236 10.98 -11.47 12.57
C CYS A 236 11.06 -10.01 13.02
N GLU A 237 11.81 -9.74 14.09
CA GLU A 237 11.86 -8.42 14.73
C GLU A 237 12.44 -7.34 13.82
N ASP A 238 13.47 -7.67 13.01
CA ASP A 238 14.08 -6.74 12.07
C ASP A 238 13.07 -6.24 11.01
N ILE A 239 12.25 -7.16 10.48
CA ILE A 239 11.23 -6.84 9.48
C ILE A 239 10.03 -6.13 10.11
N GLU A 240 9.56 -6.59 11.28
CA GLU A 240 8.45 -5.96 12.00
C GLU A 240 8.81 -4.53 12.46
N GLY A 241 10.05 -4.30 12.90
CA GLY A 241 10.54 -2.98 13.29
C GLY A 241 10.77 -2.03 12.12
N GLY A 242 11.29 -2.54 10.99
CA GLY A 242 11.56 -1.73 9.80
C GLY A 242 10.30 -1.44 8.97
N TRP A 243 9.37 -2.39 8.87
CA TRP A 243 8.19 -2.33 7.99
C TRP A 243 6.92 -2.88 8.67
N PRO A 244 6.45 -2.26 9.76
CA PRO A 244 5.36 -2.79 10.58
C PRO A 244 4.05 -3.00 9.81
N SER A 245 3.77 -2.18 8.79
CA SER A 245 2.56 -2.31 7.96
C SER A 245 2.60 -3.47 6.97
N LEU A 246 3.79 -3.97 6.63
CA LEU A 246 3.98 -5.07 5.67
C LEU A 246 4.23 -6.40 6.38
N ALA A 247 4.73 -6.38 7.62
CA ALA A 247 5.07 -7.57 8.39
C ALA A 247 3.87 -8.30 9.03
N TRP A 248 2.63 -7.97 8.64
CA TRP A 248 1.44 -8.43 9.35
C TRP A 248 1.19 -9.93 9.22
N ASP A 249 1.40 -10.54 8.06
CA ASP A 249 1.11 -11.96 7.83
C ASP A 249 2.29 -12.67 7.19
N MET A 250 3.43 -12.69 7.90
CA MET A 250 4.61 -13.40 7.44
C MET A 250 4.41 -14.91 7.53
N VAL A 251 4.65 -15.60 6.41
CA VAL A 251 4.42 -17.03 6.24
C VAL A 251 5.58 -17.70 5.51
N LEU A 252 5.78 -18.99 5.82
CA LEU A 252 6.71 -19.88 5.14
C LEU A 252 6.01 -21.21 4.88
N GLU A 253 6.07 -21.67 3.64
CA GLU A 253 5.50 -22.94 3.20
C GLU A 253 6.62 -23.89 2.80
N ILE A 254 6.82 -24.97 3.54
CA ILE A 254 7.86 -25.98 3.26
C ILE A 254 7.22 -27.17 2.56
N LEU A 255 7.78 -27.57 1.44
CA LEU A 255 7.33 -28.64 0.55
C LEU A 255 8.37 -29.77 0.48
N ASP A 256 7.85 -30.99 0.35
CA ASP A 256 8.70 -32.15 0.13
C ASP A 256 9.28 -32.13 -1.28
N THR A 257 10.48 -32.68 -1.43
CA THR A 257 11.02 -32.97 -2.76
C THR A 257 11.13 -34.48 -2.95
N GLN A 258 11.42 -34.91 -4.18
CA GLN A 258 11.71 -36.32 -4.43
C GLN A 258 13.04 -36.76 -3.78
N GLN A 259 13.89 -35.81 -3.41
CA GLN A 259 15.20 -36.06 -2.82
C GLN A 259 15.11 -36.06 -1.29
N LYS A 260 15.46 -37.18 -0.68
CA LYS A 260 15.43 -37.32 0.78
C LYS A 260 16.35 -36.30 1.44
N GLY A 261 15.82 -35.55 2.41
CA GLY A 261 16.58 -34.56 3.17
C GLY A 261 16.76 -33.24 2.44
N LYS A 262 16.11 -33.04 1.28
CA LYS A 262 15.99 -31.74 0.61
C LYS A 262 14.53 -31.32 0.52
N PHE A 263 14.27 -30.05 0.77
CA PHE A 263 12.95 -29.43 0.77
C PHE A 263 13.00 -28.15 -0.05
N HIS A 264 11.88 -27.82 -0.68
CA HIS A 264 11.67 -26.52 -1.29
C HIS A 264 10.78 -25.71 -0.35
N ALA A 265 10.96 -24.41 -0.26
CA ALA A 265 10.03 -23.55 0.47
C ALA A 265 9.76 -22.25 -0.26
N THR A 266 8.53 -21.77 -0.18
CA THR A 266 8.14 -20.42 -0.61
C THR A 266 7.88 -19.58 0.63
N PHE A 267 8.32 -18.32 0.64
CA PHE A 267 8.10 -17.43 1.78
C PHE A 267 7.56 -16.08 1.35
N ASN A 268 6.74 -15.50 2.23
CA ASN A 268 6.28 -14.13 2.10
C ASN A 268 6.42 -13.46 3.46
N PHE A 269 7.41 -12.59 3.60
CA PHE A 269 7.66 -11.81 4.82
C PHE A 269 7.21 -10.35 4.65
N GLY A 270 6.29 -10.09 3.73
CA GLY A 270 5.71 -8.78 3.48
C GLY A 270 6.59 -7.90 2.61
N VAL A 271 7.74 -7.45 3.14
CA VAL A 271 8.71 -6.61 2.40
C VAL A 271 9.58 -7.42 1.43
N VAL A 272 9.72 -8.71 1.70
CA VAL A 272 10.52 -9.64 0.91
C VAL A 272 9.74 -10.93 0.70
N ILE A 273 9.71 -11.39 -0.55
CA ILE A 273 9.11 -12.65 -0.98
C ILE A 273 10.17 -13.48 -1.70
N GLY A 274 10.02 -14.80 -1.72
CA GLY A 274 11.02 -15.63 -2.37
C GLY A 274 10.86 -17.12 -2.19
N VAL A 275 11.92 -17.80 -2.58
CA VAL A 275 12.05 -19.25 -2.58
C VAL A 275 13.31 -19.66 -1.84
N MET A 276 13.24 -20.79 -1.15
CA MET A 276 14.35 -21.38 -0.41
C MET A 276 14.49 -22.86 -0.76
N VAL A 277 15.73 -23.32 -0.86
CA VAL A 277 16.09 -24.75 -0.84
C VAL A 277 16.66 -25.04 0.53
N ILE A 278 16.08 -26.01 1.23
CA ILE A 278 16.48 -26.41 2.58
C ILE A 278 17.04 -27.82 2.51
N SER A 279 18.24 -28.05 3.05
CA SER A 279 18.92 -29.34 3.01
C SER A 279 19.47 -29.75 4.38
N GLU A 280 19.45 -31.05 4.68
CA GLU A 280 20.14 -31.58 5.86
C GLU A 280 21.65 -31.31 5.76
N GLU A 281 22.28 -30.90 6.86
CA GLU A 281 23.67 -30.41 6.91
C GLU A 281 24.72 -31.40 6.33
N HIS A 282 24.40 -32.70 6.31
CA HIS A 282 25.30 -33.75 5.81
C HIS A 282 25.25 -33.97 4.29
N ILE A 283 24.40 -33.25 3.56
CA ILE A 283 24.31 -33.33 2.09
C ILE A 283 25.24 -32.26 1.50
N THR A 284 26.33 -32.68 0.85
CA THR A 284 27.32 -31.77 0.23
C THR A 284 26.87 -31.29 -1.17
N GLU A 285 27.25 -30.06 -1.52
CA GLU A 285 26.92 -29.33 -2.78
C GLU A 285 27.31 -30.06 -4.09
N THR A 286 28.05 -31.16 -4.03
CA THR A 286 28.41 -31.97 -5.21
C THR A 286 27.24 -32.69 -5.88
N ASP A 287 26.05 -32.66 -5.30
CA ASP A 287 24.81 -33.21 -5.88
C ASP A 287 23.93 -32.13 -6.54
N GLU A 288 24.45 -30.91 -6.81
CA GLU A 288 23.70 -29.75 -7.34
C GLU A 288 23.70 -29.59 -8.88
N GLU A 289 24.30 -30.50 -9.67
CA GLU A 289 24.33 -30.40 -11.15
C GLU A 289 23.31 -31.26 -11.92
N GLU A 290 22.25 -31.77 -11.29
CA GLU A 290 21.19 -32.53 -12.00
C GLU A 290 19.78 -32.00 -11.67
N ILE A 291 19.50 -30.76 -12.06
CA ILE A 291 18.13 -30.34 -12.38
C ILE A 291 18.19 -29.76 -13.80
N GLY A 292 18.27 -30.68 -14.76
CA GLY A 292 18.30 -30.39 -16.18
C GLY A 292 18.02 -31.65 -16.98
N ASP A 293 16.77 -31.79 -17.42
CA ASP A 293 16.35 -32.49 -18.64
C ASP A 293 16.61 -34.01 -18.74
N ASP A 294 15.54 -34.82 -18.67
CA ASP A 294 15.49 -35.98 -19.56
C ASP A 294 14.05 -36.39 -19.91
N HIS A 295 13.59 -35.91 -21.06
CA HIS A 295 12.52 -36.52 -21.84
C HIS A 295 12.97 -37.86 -22.44
N GLU A 296 12.17 -38.90 -22.24
CA GLU A 296 12.04 -40.12 -23.06
C GLU A 296 13.30 -40.68 -23.74
N LYS A 297 13.77 -41.86 -23.31
CA LYS A 297 14.12 -42.95 -24.24
C LYS A 297 14.11 -44.36 -23.64
N ILE A 298 13.28 -45.18 -24.25
CA ILE A 298 13.20 -46.64 -24.16
C ILE A 298 14.49 -47.28 -24.72
N GLY A 299 15.11 -48.23 -24.01
CA GLY A 299 16.22 -49.00 -24.58
C GLY A 299 16.94 -50.04 -23.71
N LYS A 300 16.38 -51.26 -23.64
CA LYS A 300 16.99 -52.61 -23.49
C LYS A 300 18.44 -52.81 -22.97
N GLY A 301 18.56 -53.64 -21.91
CA GLY A 301 19.56 -54.72 -21.71
C GLY A 301 20.98 -54.30 -21.29
N THR A 302 21.59 -54.83 -20.21
CA THR A 302 22.26 -56.14 -20.21
C THR A 302 22.85 -56.51 -18.82
N LYS A 303 22.63 -57.76 -18.42
CA LYS A 303 23.27 -58.67 -17.44
C LYS A 303 24.39 -58.19 -16.46
N ARG A 304 24.08 -58.41 -15.16
CA ARG A 304 24.85 -59.05 -14.05
C ARG A 304 26.39 -58.91 -13.98
N LYS A 305 26.87 -58.47 -12.80
CA LYS A 305 28.04 -59.04 -12.12
C LYS A 305 27.82 -59.14 -10.61
N LYS A 306 27.81 -60.37 -10.08
CA LYS A 306 27.88 -60.71 -8.65
C LYS A 306 29.31 -60.53 -8.17
N ILE A 307 29.55 -59.84 -7.06
CA ILE A 307 30.73 -60.08 -6.21
C ILE A 307 30.33 -60.14 -4.73
N ALA A 308 30.53 -61.33 -4.19
CA ALA A 308 30.79 -61.79 -2.82
C ALA A 308 30.30 -61.00 -1.60
N ARG A 309 29.42 -61.67 -0.83
CA ARG A 309 29.27 -61.56 0.62
C ARG A 309 30.63 -61.74 1.34
N LYS A 310 30.95 -60.83 2.26
CA LYS A 310 31.67 -61.19 3.50
C LYS A 310 30.75 -60.91 4.68
N GLN A 311 30.36 -62.00 5.35
CA GLN A 311 29.75 -61.96 6.68
C GLN A 311 30.82 -61.58 7.70
N SER A 312 30.61 -60.48 8.42
CA SER A 312 31.21 -60.27 9.74
C SER A 312 30.08 -59.96 10.73
N ARG A 313 30.00 -60.79 11.78
CA ARG A 313 29.03 -60.70 12.87
C ARG A 313 29.13 -59.34 13.60
N PRO A 314 28.01 -58.87 14.19
CA PRO A 314 27.90 -57.53 14.75
C PRO A 314 28.60 -57.44 16.12
N SER A 315 29.48 -56.47 16.30
CA SER A 315 29.99 -56.10 17.61
C SER A 315 28.94 -55.28 18.36
N LYS A 316 28.40 -55.83 19.45
CA LYS A 316 27.66 -55.08 20.47
C LYS A 316 28.55 -53.94 20.98
N LYS A 317 28.17 -52.69 20.70
CA LYS A 317 28.62 -51.52 21.46
C LYS A 317 27.41 -50.79 22.04
N ALA A 318 27.64 -50.30 23.25
CA ALA A 318 26.66 -49.97 24.27
C ALA A 318 25.67 -48.87 23.85
N LYS A 319 24.48 -48.94 24.47
CA LYS A 319 23.43 -47.93 24.45
C LYS A 319 23.94 -46.68 25.18
N GLY A 320 24.74 -45.87 24.47
CA GLY A 320 24.97 -44.49 24.83
C GLY A 320 23.69 -43.72 24.55
N GLU A 321 23.17 -43.07 25.57
CA GLU A 321 22.12 -42.07 25.49
C GLU A 321 22.57 -41.03 24.46
N ARG A 322 21.98 -41.09 23.25
CA ARG A 322 22.16 -40.05 22.24
C ARG A 322 21.47 -38.82 22.79
N THR A 323 22.23 -37.90 23.38
CA THR A 323 21.85 -36.48 23.36
C THR A 323 21.60 -36.15 21.91
N SER A 324 20.32 -35.99 21.55
CA SER A 324 19.90 -35.77 20.17
C SER A 324 20.60 -34.52 19.68
N GLU A 325 21.39 -34.65 18.62
CA GLU A 325 21.93 -33.48 17.92
C GLU A 325 20.74 -32.62 17.45
N PRO A 326 20.84 -31.28 17.53
CA PRO A 326 19.79 -30.41 17.03
C PRO A 326 19.57 -30.68 15.53
N TYR A 327 18.31 -30.77 15.11
CA TYR A 327 17.94 -30.94 13.70
C TYR A 327 18.26 -29.65 12.94
N MET A 328 19.51 -29.53 12.51
CA MET A 328 20.05 -28.39 11.77
C MET A 328 19.96 -28.63 10.26
N TYR A 329 19.50 -27.61 9.56
CA TYR A 329 19.40 -27.58 8.11
C TYR A 329 20.12 -26.36 7.58
N ARG A 330 20.70 -26.49 6.39
CA ARG A 330 21.18 -25.36 5.61
C ARG A 330 20.05 -24.87 4.73
N LEU A 331 19.99 -23.56 4.53
CA LEU A 331 19.08 -22.97 3.56
C LEU A 331 19.89 -22.17 2.53
N LYS A 332 19.40 -22.18 1.30
CA LYS A 332 19.84 -21.35 0.18
C LYS A 332 18.61 -20.64 -0.36
N LEU A 333 18.63 -19.34 -0.56
CA LEU A 333 17.45 -18.57 -0.94
C LEU A 333 17.71 -17.61 -2.09
N ARG A 334 16.64 -17.29 -2.80
CA ARG A 334 16.55 -16.15 -3.74
C ARG A 334 15.27 -15.40 -3.44
N CYS A 335 15.27 -14.10 -3.67
CA CYS A 335 14.15 -13.27 -3.23
C CYS A 335 13.95 -12.01 -4.08
N CYS A 336 12.80 -11.38 -3.87
CA CYS A 336 12.45 -10.09 -4.45
C CYS A 336 11.92 -9.18 -3.33
N GLU A 337 12.34 -7.91 -3.36
CA GLU A 337 11.76 -6.85 -2.54
C GLU A 337 10.44 -6.37 -3.14
N THR A 338 9.42 -6.17 -2.30
CA THR A 338 8.03 -5.99 -2.78
C THR A 338 7.62 -4.55 -3.10
N GLY A 339 8.42 -3.55 -2.71
CA GLY A 339 8.16 -2.13 -2.98
C GLY A 339 8.52 -1.72 -4.41
N GLU A 340 9.78 -1.93 -4.81
CA GLU A 340 10.28 -1.62 -6.17
C GLU A 340 10.32 -2.85 -7.09
N GLY A 341 10.07 -4.05 -6.55
CA GLY A 341 10.12 -5.30 -7.32
C GLY A 341 11.55 -5.70 -7.65
N GLN A 342 12.51 -5.41 -6.77
CA GLN A 342 13.93 -5.69 -6.97
C GLN A 342 14.24 -7.16 -6.70
N ILE A 343 14.55 -7.90 -7.78
CA ILE A 343 14.96 -9.30 -7.72
C ILE A 343 16.44 -9.40 -7.33
N PHE A 344 16.74 -10.27 -6.36
CA PHE A 344 18.07 -10.66 -5.93
C PHE A 344 18.31 -12.11 -6.34
N PHE A 345 19.00 -12.27 -7.47
CA PHE A 345 19.21 -13.58 -8.11
C PHE A 345 20.46 -14.31 -7.62
N GLU A 346 21.39 -13.61 -6.98
CA GLU A 346 22.53 -14.25 -6.32
C GLU A 346 22.00 -15.04 -5.11
N PRO A 347 22.31 -16.35 -5.01
CA PRO A 347 21.80 -17.15 -3.91
C PRO A 347 22.43 -16.74 -2.59
N GLU A 348 21.59 -16.50 -1.60
CA GLU A 348 22.00 -16.21 -0.23
C GLU A 348 21.82 -17.43 0.67
N TYR A 349 22.57 -17.47 1.77
CA TYR A 349 22.66 -18.68 2.61
C TYR A 349 22.22 -18.41 4.05
N GLY A 350 21.86 -19.49 4.73
CA GLY A 350 21.47 -19.44 6.13
C GLY A 350 21.38 -20.81 6.77
N THR A 351 20.85 -20.84 7.99
CA THR A 351 20.62 -22.08 8.74
C THR A 351 19.25 -22.09 9.41
N ILE A 352 18.65 -23.27 9.53
CA ILE A 352 17.43 -23.51 10.29
C ILE A 352 17.74 -24.49 11.40
N LYS A 353 17.29 -24.19 12.62
CA LYS A 353 17.41 -25.05 13.79
C LYS A 353 16.04 -25.33 14.37
N PHE A 354 15.55 -26.54 14.16
CA PHE A 354 14.28 -26.98 14.76
C PHE A 354 14.43 -27.22 16.27
N SER A 355 13.38 -26.87 17.00
CA SER A 355 13.34 -26.96 18.47
C SER A 355 13.22 -28.40 18.96
N ASP A 356 12.59 -29.27 18.19
CA ASP A 356 12.36 -30.68 18.53
C ASP A 356 12.20 -31.57 17.28
N GLU A 357 12.04 -32.88 17.49
CA GLU A 357 11.81 -33.83 16.39
C GLU A 357 10.40 -33.73 15.76
N ASN A 358 9.50 -32.93 16.34
CA ASN A 358 8.15 -32.76 15.82
C ASN A 358 8.12 -31.71 14.71
N PHE A 359 9.22 -30.98 14.50
CA PHE A 359 9.34 -29.90 13.52
C PHE A 359 8.26 -28.81 13.72
N ALA A 360 7.74 -28.67 14.93
CA ALA A 360 6.61 -27.78 15.20
C ALA A 360 7.04 -26.31 15.33
N ALA A 361 8.30 -26.05 15.61
CA ALA A 361 8.87 -24.71 15.64
C ALA A 361 10.37 -24.73 15.35
N PHE A 362 10.90 -23.62 14.84
CA PHE A 362 12.33 -23.43 14.61
C PHE A 362 12.77 -21.97 14.75
N THR A 363 14.07 -21.78 14.88
CA THR A 363 14.76 -20.50 14.69
C THR A 363 15.66 -20.61 13.47
N ALA A 364 15.68 -19.58 12.64
CA ALA A 364 16.52 -19.52 11.45
C ALA A 364 17.32 -18.22 11.42
N GLU A 365 18.49 -18.30 10.81
CA GLU A 365 19.36 -17.17 10.52
C GLU A 365 19.63 -17.15 9.02
N ALA A 366 19.39 -16.02 8.35
CA ALA A 366 19.58 -15.89 6.92
C ALA A 366 20.05 -14.48 6.53
N VAL A 367 20.54 -14.36 5.30
CA VAL A 367 20.82 -13.06 4.67
C VAL A 367 19.66 -12.71 3.74
N PHE A 368 19.09 -11.52 3.94
CA PHE A 368 18.09 -10.95 3.04
C PHE A 368 18.66 -9.64 2.49
N PRO A 369 19.07 -9.57 1.22
CA PRO A 369 19.83 -8.43 0.67
C PRO A 369 19.18 -7.05 0.87
N CYS A 370 17.84 -6.99 0.90
CA CYS A 370 17.07 -5.76 1.11
C CYS A 370 16.80 -5.42 2.59
N VAL A 371 17.02 -6.36 3.51
CA VAL A 371 16.77 -6.18 4.96
C VAL A 371 18.10 -6.06 5.72
N GLY A 372 19.03 -6.97 5.48
CA GLY A 372 20.33 -7.01 6.14
C GLY A 372 20.94 -8.43 6.19
N SER A 373 22.11 -8.51 6.83
CA SER A 373 22.82 -9.76 7.09
C SER A 373 22.60 -10.24 8.52
N GLY A 374 22.53 -11.56 8.73
CA GLY A 374 22.37 -12.14 10.08
C GLY A 374 20.97 -11.96 10.65
N ILE A 375 19.96 -11.88 9.76
CA ILE A 375 18.57 -11.71 10.16
C ILE A 375 18.09 -13.00 10.81
N THR A 376 17.59 -12.87 12.03
CA THR A 376 17.04 -13.99 12.79
C THR A 376 15.52 -13.95 12.73
N PHE A 377 14.90 -15.09 12.45
CA PHE A 377 13.45 -15.23 12.51
C PHE A 377 13.05 -16.54 13.17
N THR A 378 11.84 -16.57 13.72
CA THR A 378 11.26 -17.76 14.33
C THR A 378 10.02 -18.17 13.56
N ALA A 379 9.71 -19.46 13.58
CA ALA A 379 8.58 -19.99 12.84
C ALA A 379 7.83 -21.03 13.69
N ARG A 380 6.49 -21.00 13.61
CA ARG A 380 5.59 -21.93 14.29
C ARG A 380 4.72 -22.64 13.25
N LYS A 381 4.72 -23.96 13.27
CA LYS A 381 3.94 -24.77 12.35
C LYS A 381 2.46 -24.71 12.69
N VAL A 382 1.61 -24.53 11.69
CA VAL A 382 0.15 -24.45 11.85
C VAL A 382 -0.60 -25.49 11.00
N SER A 383 0.07 -26.10 10.02
CA SER A 383 -0.50 -27.13 9.15
C SER A 383 0.59 -28.07 8.65
N ASP A 384 0.26 -29.36 8.46
CA ASP A 384 1.12 -30.31 7.73
C ASP A 384 0.85 -30.30 6.21
N ASN A 385 -0.17 -29.56 5.76
CA ASN A 385 -0.54 -29.42 4.36
C ASN A 385 -0.12 -28.01 3.89
N PRO A 386 1.02 -27.85 3.20
CA PRO A 386 1.48 -26.55 2.72
C PRO A 386 0.60 -26.03 1.57
N CYS A 387 0.54 -24.71 1.43
CA CYS A 387 -0.19 -24.00 0.39
C CYS A 387 0.74 -23.02 -0.34
N PRO A 388 1.63 -23.51 -1.24
CA PRO A 388 2.66 -22.68 -1.86
C PRO A 388 2.07 -21.58 -2.75
N SER A 389 2.81 -20.49 -2.92
CA SER A 389 2.48 -19.39 -3.85
C SER A 389 2.58 -19.79 -5.32
N GLY A 390 3.24 -20.91 -5.63
CA GLY A 390 3.51 -21.38 -6.99
C GLY A 390 4.78 -20.81 -7.60
N GLU A 391 5.56 -20.05 -6.82
CA GLU A 391 6.83 -19.46 -7.24
C GLU A 391 7.93 -20.52 -7.32
N GLU A 392 8.76 -20.42 -8.35
CA GLU A 392 9.86 -21.34 -8.64
C GLU A 392 11.23 -20.66 -8.50
N TRP A 393 12.31 -21.46 -8.52
CA TRP A 393 13.67 -20.94 -8.37
C TRP A 393 14.10 -20.03 -9.53
N GLU A 394 13.56 -20.31 -10.70
CA GLU A 394 13.79 -19.65 -11.97
C GLU A 394 13.12 -18.28 -12.06
N ASP A 395 12.03 -18.06 -11.30
CA ASP A 395 11.33 -16.76 -11.21
C ASP A 395 12.24 -15.67 -10.61
N TYR A 396 13.29 -16.08 -9.91
CA TYR A 396 14.29 -15.21 -9.29
C TYR A 396 15.67 -15.34 -9.95
N SER A 397 15.71 -15.72 -11.23
CA SER A 397 16.94 -15.83 -12.02
C SER A 397 17.50 -14.46 -12.44
N GLU A 398 18.75 -14.46 -12.94
CA GLU A 398 19.36 -13.27 -13.56
C GLU A 398 18.53 -12.81 -14.77
N GLU A 399 17.97 -13.74 -15.55
CA GLU A 399 17.08 -13.42 -16.68
C GLU A 399 15.81 -12.72 -16.21
N ALA A 400 15.18 -13.21 -15.12
CA ALA A 400 14.02 -12.57 -14.51
C ALA A 400 14.36 -11.18 -13.96
N TYR A 401 15.52 -11.03 -13.31
CA TYR A 401 16.04 -9.72 -12.87
C TYR A 401 16.21 -8.75 -14.05
N GLU A 402 16.84 -9.18 -15.13
CA GLU A 402 17.06 -8.35 -16.32
C GLU A 402 15.74 -7.95 -16.99
N TYR A 403 14.80 -8.89 -17.10
CA TYR A 403 13.45 -8.61 -17.61
C TYR A 403 12.72 -7.57 -16.74
N ALA A 404 12.72 -7.75 -15.42
CA ALA A 404 12.10 -6.82 -14.48
C ALA A 404 12.76 -5.43 -14.56
N ARG A 405 14.08 -5.38 -14.64
CA ARG A 405 14.87 -4.14 -14.73
C ARG A 405 14.53 -3.34 -15.99
N VAL A 406 14.44 -3.99 -17.15
CA VAL A 406 14.09 -3.32 -18.43
C VAL A 406 12.63 -2.87 -18.43
N SER A 407 11.73 -3.71 -17.90
CA SER A 407 10.29 -3.42 -17.88
C SER A 407 9.89 -2.25 -16.99
N ARG A 408 10.74 -1.81 -16.04
CA ARG A 408 10.47 -0.63 -15.20
C ARG A 408 10.50 0.70 -15.94
N TRP A 409 11.08 0.75 -17.13
CA TRP A 409 11.31 1.99 -17.89
C TRP A 409 10.48 2.14 -19.17
N HIS A 410 9.51 1.23 -19.39
CA HIS A 410 8.56 1.23 -20.50
C HIS A 410 7.14 1.32 -19.97
#